data_AF-A0A645J5Y3-F1
#
_entry.id   AF-A0A645J5Y3-F1
#
_cell.length_a   1.000
_cell.length_b   1.000
_cell.length_c   1.000
_cell.angle_alpha   90.00
_cell.angle_beta   90.00
_cell.angle_gamma   90.00
#
_symmetry.space_group_name_H-M   'P 1'
#
loop_
_entity.id
_entity.type
_entity.pdbx_description
1 polymer ?
#
loop_
_entity_poly.entity_id
_entity_poly.type
_entity_poly.pdbx_seq_one_letter_code
_entity_poly.pdbx_strand_id
1 'polypeptide(L)'
;MPKGAVLVNTARKEVIHEAELAELMEVRPDFKYLTDILPGNHQEMVDKFAGRYFSTPKKMGAQTAEANINAGIAAAQQIVDFLQNGNQRFRVNQ
;
A
#
# COMPACT_ATOMS: atom_id res chain seq x y z
N MET A 1 18.06 7.41 4.69
CA MET A 1 17.34 6.83 5.85
C MET A 1 18.34 6.46 6.94
N PRO A 2 18.00 6.63 8.25
CA PRO A 2 18.92 6.38 9.36
C PRO A 2 19.33 4.89 9.50
N LYS A 3 20.26 4.60 10.40
CA LYS A 3 20.63 3.22 10.76
C LYS A 3 19.42 2.50 11.40
N GLY A 4 19.15 1.28 10.97
CA GLY A 4 18.02 0.46 11.43
C GLY A 4 16.65 0.86 10.85
N ALA A 5 16.63 1.60 9.74
CA ALA A 5 15.38 2.08 9.14
C ALA A 5 14.48 0.93 8.66
N VAL A 6 13.17 1.14 8.83
CA VAL A 6 12.12 0.24 8.36
C VAL A 6 11.22 1.01 7.39
N LEU A 7 11.16 0.54 6.15
CA LEU A 7 10.21 1.05 5.16
C LEU A 7 8.94 0.22 5.22
N VAL A 8 7.79 0.89 5.32
CA VAL A 8 6.47 0.26 5.31
C VAL A 8 5.66 0.83 4.15
N ASN A 9 5.20 -0.02 3.24
CA ASN A 9 4.39 0.38 2.10
C ASN A 9 2.98 -0.22 2.16
N THR A 10 1.97 0.63 2.33
CA THR A 10 0.54 0.26 2.25
C THR A 10 -0.17 0.94 1.07
N ALA A 11 0.59 1.65 0.24
CA ALA A 11 0.09 2.49 -0.84
C ALA A 11 -0.04 1.71 -2.15
N ARG A 12 1.03 1.63 -2.93
CA ARG A 12 1.07 1.06 -4.29
C ARG A 12 2.46 0.46 -4.51
N LYS A 13 2.60 -0.55 -5.37
CA LYS A 13 3.94 -1.08 -5.67
C LYS A 13 4.73 -0.13 -6.58
N GLU A 14 4.02 0.61 -7.43
CA GLU A 14 4.58 1.48 -8.46
C GLU A 14 5.31 2.72 -7.91
N VAL A 15 5.12 3.04 -6.62
CA VAL A 15 5.87 4.12 -5.96
C VAL A 15 7.23 3.66 -5.42
N ILE A 16 7.53 2.36 -5.52
CA ILE A 16 8.80 1.76 -5.11
C ILE A 16 9.61 1.42 -6.35
N HIS A 17 10.86 1.89 -6.39
CA HIS A 17 11.82 1.42 -7.37
C HIS A 17 12.39 0.06 -6.91
N GLU A 18 11.73 -1.04 -7.27
CA GLU A 18 12.00 -2.38 -6.72
C GLU A 18 13.46 -2.84 -6.87
N ALA A 19 14.11 -2.54 -8.00
CA ALA A 19 15.51 -2.92 -8.25
C ALA A 19 16.48 -2.21 -7.29
N GLU A 20 16.47 -0.87 -7.26
CA GLU A 20 17.29 -0.08 -6.32
C GLU A 20 16.98 -0.38 -4.84
N LEU A 21 15.74 -0.75 -4.50
CA LEU A 21 15.43 -1.18 -3.13
C LEU A 21 16.14 -2.50 -2.78
N ALA A 22 16.20 -3.46 -3.71
CA ALA A 22 16.93 -4.70 -3.51
C ALA A 22 18.44 -4.41 -3.35
N GLU A 23 19.02 -3.58 -4.22
CA GLU A 23 20.43 -3.15 -4.13
C GLU A 23 20.73 -2.48 -2.77
N LEU A 24 19.85 -1.59 -2.32
CA LEU A 24 19.96 -0.95 -1.01
C LEU A 24 19.95 -1.99 0.12
N MET A 25 19.06 -2.99 0.04
CA MET A 25 18.91 -4.02 1.07
C MET A 25 20.06 -5.03 1.12
N GLU A 26 20.84 -5.15 0.04
CA GLU A 26 22.11 -5.86 0.02
C GLU A 26 23.20 -5.09 0.77
N VAL A 27 23.36 -3.79 0.50
CA VAL A 27 24.41 -2.96 1.14
C VAL A 27 24.04 -2.50 2.55
N ARG A 28 22.76 -2.55 2.94
CA ARG A 28 22.24 -2.19 4.27
C ARG A 28 21.58 -3.39 4.95
N PRO A 29 22.34 -4.29 5.60
CA PRO A 29 21.79 -5.44 6.31
C PRO A 29 20.90 -5.05 7.50
N ASP A 30 20.99 -3.81 7.98
CA ASP A 30 20.15 -3.24 9.04
C ASP A 30 18.80 -2.71 8.54
N PHE A 31 18.59 -2.63 7.22
CA PHE A 31 17.37 -2.14 6.61
C PHE A 31 16.28 -3.22 6.56
N LYS A 32 15.04 -2.84 6.81
CA LYS A 32 13.87 -3.72 6.69
C LYS A 32 12.81 -3.13 5.78
N TYR A 33 12.10 -3.99 5.06
CA TYR A 33 10.99 -3.61 4.19
C TYR A 33 9.75 -4.46 4.46
N LEU A 34 8.64 -3.81 4.78
CA LEU A 34 7.34 -4.44 4.89
C LEU A 34 6.40 -3.82 3.86
N THR A 35 5.60 -4.64 3.20
CA THR A 35 4.63 -4.15 2.23
C THR A 35 3.30 -4.90 2.34
N ASP A 36 2.20 -4.16 2.23
CA ASP A 36 0.87 -4.74 2.05
C ASP A 36 0.53 -4.93 0.55
N ILE A 37 1.54 -4.94 -0.32
CA ILE A 37 1.35 -5.16 -1.75
C ILE A 37 2.47 -6.08 -2.23
N LEU A 38 2.11 -7.19 -2.86
CA LEU A 38 3.05 -8.14 -3.45
C LEU A 38 3.87 -7.42 -4.56
N PRO A 39 5.19 -7.23 -4.37
CA PRO A 39 6.03 -6.58 -5.37
C PRO A 39 6.29 -7.51 -6.56
N GLY A 40 6.69 -6.95 -7.70
CA GLY A 40 7.04 -7.70 -8.89
C GLY A 40 8.22 -8.64 -8.68
N ASN A 41 9.23 -8.19 -7.91
CA ASN A 41 10.40 -8.97 -7.53
C ASN A 41 10.24 -9.77 -6.22
N HIS A 42 9.02 -10.14 -5.84
CA HIS A 42 8.75 -10.82 -4.55
C HIS A 42 9.66 -12.04 -4.29
N GLN A 43 9.87 -12.89 -5.30
CA GLN A 43 10.69 -14.10 -5.15
C GLN A 43 12.14 -13.76 -4.77
N GLU A 44 12.75 -12.80 -5.47
CA GLU A 44 14.10 -12.32 -5.15
C GLU A 44 14.18 -11.79 -3.71
N MET A 45 13.17 -11.02 -3.30
CA MET A 45 13.14 -10.41 -1.97
C MET A 45 13.02 -11.46 -0.85
N VAL A 46 12.25 -12.53 -1.08
CA VAL A 46 12.15 -13.67 -0.14
C VAL A 46 13.49 -14.40 -0.05
N ASP A 47 14.09 -14.71 -1.18
CA ASP A 47 15.32 -15.52 -1.26
C ASP A 47 16.53 -14.79 -0.65
N LYS A 48 16.67 -13.48 -0.92
CA LYS A 48 17.82 -12.68 -0.45
C LYS A 48 17.63 -12.08 0.94
N PHE A 49 16.41 -11.74 1.34
CA PHE A 49 16.16 -10.87 2.50
C PHE A 49 15.24 -11.48 3.57
N ALA A 50 15.24 -12.81 3.68
CA ALA A 50 14.55 -13.52 4.76
C ALA A 50 14.82 -12.90 6.15
N GLY A 51 13.76 -12.68 6.93
CA GLY A 51 13.81 -12.05 8.25
C GLY A 51 13.91 -10.51 8.25
N ARG A 52 14.09 -9.88 7.07
CA ARG A 52 14.16 -8.41 6.91
C ARG A 52 13.19 -7.87 5.86
N TYR A 53 12.49 -8.77 5.18
CA TYR A 53 11.44 -8.47 4.21
C TYR A 53 10.16 -9.25 4.55
N PHE A 54 9.00 -8.62 4.33
CA PHE A 54 7.69 -9.29 4.38
C PHE A 54 6.70 -8.62 3.44
N SER A 55 5.88 -9.43 2.77
CA SER A 55 4.73 -8.96 1.99
C SER A 55 3.48 -9.75 2.34
N THR A 56 2.33 -9.08 2.41
CA THR A 56 1.04 -9.79 2.34
C THR A 56 0.87 -10.44 0.96
N PRO A 57 0.16 -11.58 0.84
CA PRO A 57 -0.04 -12.26 -0.44
C PRO A 57 -0.95 -11.48 -1.40
N LYS A 58 -1.80 -10.59 -0.85
CA LYS A 58 -2.67 -9.68 -1.57
C LYS A 58 -2.86 -8.43 -0.71
N LYS A 59 -3.06 -7.29 -1.38
CA LYS A 59 -3.39 -6.04 -0.71
C LYS A 59 -4.64 -6.16 0.16
N MET A 60 -4.47 -5.99 1.46
CA MET A 60 -5.52 -6.25 2.46
C MET A 60 -5.70 -5.16 3.51
N GLY A 61 -5.04 -4.02 3.41
CA GLY A 61 -5.16 -2.91 4.36
C GLY A 61 -6.57 -2.32 4.47
N ALA A 62 -7.40 -2.48 3.44
CA ALA A 62 -8.82 -2.07 3.47
C ALA A 62 -9.78 -3.25 3.72
N GLN A 63 -9.29 -4.48 3.89
CA GLN A 63 -10.14 -5.67 4.07
C GLN A 63 -10.56 -5.84 5.54
N THR A 64 -11.30 -4.86 6.06
CA THR A 64 -11.93 -4.89 7.38
C THR A 64 -13.44 -4.63 7.24
N ALA A 65 -14.25 -5.15 8.17
CA ALA A 65 -15.70 -4.94 8.14
C ALA A 65 -16.04 -3.44 8.25
N GLU A 66 -15.31 -2.74 9.11
CA GLU A 66 -15.43 -1.31 9.39
C GLU A 66 -15.12 -0.47 8.15
N ALA A 67 -14.01 -0.74 7.46
CA ALA A 67 -13.65 -0.01 6.24
C ALA A 67 -14.68 -0.25 5.13
N ASN A 68 -15.16 -1.49 4.97
CA ASN A 68 -16.18 -1.83 3.98
C ASN A 68 -17.50 -1.09 4.26
N ILE A 69 -17.97 -1.08 5.51
CA ILE A 69 -19.20 -0.39 5.92
C ILE A 69 -19.05 1.12 5.71
N ASN A 70 -17.95 1.71 6.15
CA ASN A 70 -17.74 3.15 6.07
C ASN A 70 -17.67 3.64 4.62
N ALA A 71 -16.88 2.97 3.77
CA ALA A 71 -16.76 3.33 2.36
C ALA A 71 -18.08 3.13 1.60
N GLY A 72 -18.79 2.03 1.87
CA GLY A 72 -20.10 1.75 1.27
C GLY A 72 -21.15 2.79 1.63
N ILE A 73 -21.29 3.12 2.92
CA ILE A 73 -22.23 4.16 3.39
C ILE A 73 -21.86 5.52 2.81
N ALA A 74 -20.59 5.91 2.83
CA ALA A 74 -20.15 7.19 2.29
C ALA A 74 -20.44 7.33 0.80
N ALA A 75 -20.22 6.27 0.01
CA ALA A 75 -20.54 6.27 -1.42
C ALA A 75 -22.05 6.40 -1.66
N ALA A 76 -22.88 5.66 -0.91
CA ALA A 76 -24.34 5.76 -1.02
C ALA A 76 -24.85 7.17 -0.68
N GLN A 77 -24.30 7.79 0.38
CA GLN A 77 -24.64 9.15 0.78
C GLN A 77 -24.21 10.18 -0.28
N GLN A 78 -23.01 10.04 -0.86
CA GLN A 78 -22.54 10.93 -1.93
C GLN A 78 -23.44 10.87 -3.18
N ILE A 79 -23.93 9.68 -3.54
CA ILE A 79 -24.86 9.51 -4.66
C ILE A 79 -26.19 10.23 -4.38
N VAL A 80 -26.77 10.03 -3.19
CA VAL A 80 -28.02 10.69 -2.80
C VAL A 80 -27.87 12.22 -2.81
N ASP A 81 -26.77 12.73 -2.24
CA ASP A 81 -26.51 14.17 -2.13
C ASP A 81 -26.23 14.83 -3.49
N PHE A 82 -25.54 14.12 -4.40
CA PHE A 82 -25.40 14.57 -5.78
C PHE A 82 -26.76 14.70 -6.49
N LEU A 83 -27.63 13.69 -6.36
CA LEU A 83 -28.93 13.69 -7.03
C LEU A 83 -29.91 14.72 -6.47
N GLN A 84 -29.90 14.93 -5.14
CA GLN A 84 -30.83 15.85 -4.48
C GLN A 84 -30.35 17.31 -4.51
N ASN A 85 -29.04 17.52 -4.30
CA ASN A 85 -28.48 18.86 -4.05
C ASN A 85 -27.44 19.28 -5.10
N GLY A 86 -27.13 18.43 -6.09
CA GLY A 86 -26.08 18.69 -7.06
C GLY A 86 -24.67 18.70 -6.46
N ASN A 87 -24.48 18.14 -5.25
CA ASN A 87 -23.20 18.19 -4.57
C ASN A 87 -22.12 17.35 -5.29
N GLN A 88 -21.05 18.01 -5.73
CA GLN A 88 -19.92 17.39 -6.44
C GLN A 88 -18.66 17.28 -5.55
N ARG A 89 -18.80 17.41 -4.24
CA ARG A 89 -17.68 17.20 -3.30
C ARG A 89 -17.10 15.79 -3.52
N PHE A 90 -15.78 15.72 -3.67
CA PHE A 90 -15.00 14.51 -4.03
C PHE A 90 -15.04 14.08 -5.49
N ARG A 91 -15.54 14.91 -6.43
CA ARG A 91 -15.39 14.66 -7.87
C ARG A 91 -13.92 14.65 -8.26
N VAL A 92 -13.49 13.60 -8.98
CA VAL A 92 -12.10 13.36 -9.38
C VAL A 92 -11.84 13.63 -10.88
N ASN A 93 -12.84 14.12 -11.61
CA ASN A 93 -12.75 14.50 -13.01
C ASN A 93 -13.33 15.91 -13.25
N GLN A 94 -13.15 16.42 -14.47
CA GLN A 94 -13.80 17.62 -14.99
C GLN A 94 -14.27 17.37 -16.41
#